data_AF-A0A4Q1R127-F1
#
_entry.id   AF-A0A4Q1R127-F1
#
_cell.length_a   1.000
_cell.length_b   1.000
_cell.length_c   1.000
_cell.angle_alpha   90.00
_cell.angle_beta   90.00
_cell.angle_gamma   90.00
#
_symmetry.space_group_name_H-M   'P 1'
#
loop_
_entity.id
_entity.type
_entity.pdbx_description
1 polymer ?
#
loop_
_entity_poly.entity_id
_entity_poly.type
_entity_poly.pdbx_seq_one_letter_code
_entity_poly.pdbx_strand_id
1 'polypeptide(L)'
;MSELAATRLAVLETLGQVLETPVDDLRANPVLAAHAWDSLRSLEVLTLLEDRLGVDFDLRSFNAARTVDDLVHLIIPGELAAHH
;
A
#
# COMPACT_ATOMS: atom_id res chain seq x y z
N MET A 1 10.28 -16.65 -1.76
CA MET A 1 9.22 -15.63 -1.65
C MET A 1 9.45 -14.67 -2.81
N SER A 2 8.45 -14.39 -3.63
CA SER A 2 8.61 -13.45 -4.76
C SER A 2 8.71 -12.01 -4.25
N GLU A 3 9.31 -11.14 -5.05
CA GLU A 3 9.42 -9.71 -4.77
C GLU A 3 8.03 -9.08 -4.58
N LEU A 4 7.07 -9.39 -5.48
CA LEU A 4 5.65 -9.03 -5.32
C LEU A 4 5.07 -9.39 -3.95
N ALA A 5 5.32 -10.62 -3.48
CA ALA A 5 4.76 -11.09 -2.22
C ALA A 5 5.39 -10.38 -1.02
N ALA A 6 6.70 -10.10 -1.08
CA ALA A 6 7.42 -9.33 -0.07
C ALA A 6 6.91 -7.88 -0.01
N THR A 7 6.80 -7.22 -1.16
CA THR A 7 6.33 -5.83 -1.26
C THR A 7 4.88 -5.70 -0.83
N ARG A 8 4.00 -6.60 -1.28
CA ARG A 8 2.60 -6.62 -0.83
C ARG A 8 2.49 -6.79 0.68
N LEU A 9 3.28 -7.70 1.27
CA LEU A 9 3.27 -7.90 2.72
C LEU A 9 3.75 -6.64 3.44
N ALA A 10 4.84 -6.01 2.99
CA ALA A 10 5.33 -4.76 3.57
C ALA A 10 4.29 -3.63 3.49
N VAL A 11 3.59 -3.49 2.36
CA VAL A 11 2.50 -2.51 2.20
C VAL A 11 1.38 -2.80 3.20
N LEU A 12 0.92 -4.05 3.27
CA LEU A 12 -0.16 -4.43 4.19
C LEU A 12 0.22 -4.23 5.66
N GLU A 13 1.45 -4.56 6.06
CA GLU A 13 1.92 -4.37 7.43
C GLU A 13 1.99 -2.89 7.81
N THR A 14 2.51 -2.03 6.93
CA THR A 14 2.54 -0.58 7.16
C THR A 14 1.14 0.00 7.25
N LEU A 15 0.24 -0.40 6.34
CA LEU A 15 -1.17 -0.01 6.38
C LEU A 15 -1.82 -0.46 7.70
N GLY A 16 -1.59 -1.70 8.11
CA GLY A 16 -2.17 -2.23 9.33
C GLY A 16 -1.67 -1.56 10.60
N GLN A 17 -0.41 -1.16 10.62
CA GLN A 17 0.16 -0.38 11.71
C GLN A 17 -0.48 1.01 11.82
N VAL A 18 -0.63 1.73 10.70
CA VAL A 18 -1.12 3.12 10.71
C VAL A 18 -2.64 3.21 10.85
N LEU A 19 -3.37 2.29 10.21
CA LEU A 19 -4.83 2.24 10.24
C LEU A 19 -5.37 1.47 11.45
N GLU A 20 -4.48 0.84 12.23
CA GLU A 20 -4.83 -0.04 13.36
C GLU A 20 -5.74 -1.21 12.92
N THR A 21 -5.59 -1.64 11.66
CA THR A 21 -6.38 -2.71 11.02
C THR A 21 -5.52 -3.96 10.85
N PRO A 22 -6.02 -5.16 11.18
CA PRO A 22 -5.32 -6.40 10.90
C PRO A 22 -4.98 -6.58 9.41
N VAL A 23 -3.81 -7.14 9.11
CA VAL A 23 -3.36 -7.44 7.74
C VAL A 23 -4.36 -8.33 6.99
N ASP A 24 -4.98 -9.28 7.68
CA ASP A 24 -5.96 -10.18 7.07
C ASP A 24 -7.25 -9.45 6.68
N ASP A 25 -7.68 -8.45 7.44
CA ASP A 25 -8.83 -7.62 7.12
C ASP A 25 -8.55 -6.70 5.92
N LEU A 26 -7.33 -6.13 5.86
CA LEU A 26 -6.85 -5.36 4.70
C LEU A 26 -6.73 -6.23 3.44
N ARG A 27 -6.37 -7.51 3.60
CA ARG A 27 -6.32 -8.46 2.49
C ARG A 27 -7.73 -8.85 2.01
N ALA A 28 -8.66 -9.02 2.95
CA ALA A 28 -10.06 -9.34 2.64
C ALA A 28 -10.80 -8.15 2.00
N ASN A 29 -10.45 -6.93 2.38
CA ASN A 29 -10.99 -5.70 1.82
C ASN A 29 -9.86 -4.72 1.45
N PRO A 30 -9.27 -4.87 0.24
CA PRO A 30 -8.11 -4.11 -0.19
C PRO A 30 -8.42 -2.67 -0.57
N VAL A 31 -9.68 -2.23 -0.52
CA VAL A 31 -10.10 -0.86 -0.86
C VAL A 31 -9.75 0.09 0.28
N LEU A 32 -8.80 1.00 0.06
CA LEU A 32 -8.31 1.95 1.07
C LEU A 32 -9.42 2.88 1.59
N ALA A 33 -10.31 3.31 0.69
CA ALA A 33 -11.44 4.17 1.03
C ALA A 33 -12.49 3.51 1.95
N ALA A 34 -12.44 2.18 2.12
CA ALA A 34 -13.28 1.47 3.08
C ALA A 34 -12.72 1.53 4.51
N HIS A 35 -11.49 1.99 4.68
CA HIS A 35 -10.81 2.18 5.95
C HIS A 35 -10.76 3.68 6.29
N ALA A 36 -10.47 4.04 7.55
CA ALA A 36 -10.34 5.42 8.02
C ALA A 36 -9.07 6.11 7.46
N TRP A 37 -8.99 6.20 6.14
CA TRP A 37 -7.90 6.76 5.35
C TRP A 37 -8.10 8.27 5.21
N ASP A 38 -7.53 9.04 6.12
CA ASP A 38 -7.50 10.51 6.05
C ASP A 38 -6.13 11.02 5.53
N SER A 39 -6.02 12.33 5.32
CA SER A 39 -4.80 12.96 4.79
C SER A 39 -3.60 12.84 5.72
N LEU A 40 -3.80 12.67 7.03
CA LEU A 40 -2.70 12.54 7.99
C LEU A 40 -2.17 11.11 7.96
N ARG A 41 -3.07 10.12 8.05
CA ARG A 41 -2.74 8.70 7.94
C ARG A 41 -2.11 8.38 6.59
N SER A 42 -2.56 9.02 5.50
CA SER A 42 -1.96 8.82 4.18
C SER A 42 -0.50 9.29 4.12
N LEU A 43 -0.18 10.44 4.73
CA LEU A 43 1.20 10.93 4.79
C LEU A 43 2.09 10.07 5.70
N GLU A 44 1.54 9.57 6.81
CA GLU A 44 2.26 8.66 7.70
C GLU A 44 2.60 7.35 6.98
N VAL A 45 1.64 6.74 6.27
CA VAL A 45 1.88 5.55 5.43
C VAL A 45 2.91 5.83 4.36
N LEU A 46 2.82 6.97 3.67
CA LEU A 46 3.78 7.39 2.65
C LEU A 46 5.21 7.36 3.20
N THR A 47 5.46 8.12 4.27
CA THR A 47 6.80 8.21 4.88
C THR A 47 7.30 6.87 5.41
N LEU A 48 6.44 6.05 6.03
CA LEU A 48 6.85 4.72 6.48
C LEU A 48 7.19 3.77 5.32
N LEU A 49 6.45 3.82 4.21
CA LEU A 49 6.75 2.98 3.05
C LEU A 49 8.05 3.40 2.38
N GLU A 50 8.30 4.71 2.25
CA GLU A 50 9.55 5.24 1.70
C GLU A 50 10.76 4.80 2.53
N ASP A 51 10.69 4.97 3.85
CA ASP A 51 11.75 4.55 4.78
C ASP A 51 11.96 3.04 4.77
N ARG A 52 10.88 2.26 4.80
CA ARG A 52 10.95 0.80 4.91
C ARG A 52 11.42 0.11 3.63
N LEU A 53 11.05 0.64 2.47
CA LEU A 53 11.34 0.03 1.16
C LEU A 53 12.49 0.73 0.44
N GLY A 54 12.94 1.89 0.92
CA GLY A 54 13.99 2.67 0.27
C GLY A 54 13.58 3.19 -1.10
N VAL A 55 12.30 3.52 -1.27
CA VAL A 55 11.72 4.05 -2.51
C VAL A 55 11.18 5.45 -2.25
N ASP A 56 11.06 6.26 -3.31
CA ASP A 56 10.35 7.54 -3.24
C ASP A 56 9.04 7.41 -4.02
N PHE A 57 7.93 7.83 -3.43
CA PHE A 57 6.65 7.85 -4.14
C PHE A 57 6.37 9.22 -4.74
N ASP A 58 5.84 9.24 -5.95
CA ASP A 58 5.17 10.42 -6.46
C ASP A 58 3.88 10.67 -5.65
N LEU A 59 3.83 11.80 -4.94
CA LEU A 59 2.71 12.17 -4.08
C LEU A 59 1.37 12.20 -4.83
N ARG A 60 1.36 12.61 -6.10
CA ARG A 60 0.13 12.64 -6.90
C ARG A 60 -0.37 11.22 -7.17
N SER A 61 0.52 10.31 -7.55
CA SER A 61 0.19 8.91 -7.84
C SER A 61 -0.22 8.15 -6.58
N PHE A 62 0.47 8.39 -5.46
CA PHE A 62 0.11 7.84 -4.16
C PHE A 62 -1.29 8.27 -3.71
N ASN A 63 -1.62 9.56 -3.81
CA ASN A 63 -2.96 10.06 -3.47
C ASN A 63 -4.07 9.55 -4.41
N ALA A 64 -3.71 9.12 -5.63
CA ALA A 64 -4.64 8.55 -6.58
C ALA A 64 -4.93 7.06 -6.31
N ALA A 65 -4.07 6.38 -5.54
CA ALA A 65 -4.24 4.96 -5.20
C ALA A 65 -5.55 4.74 -4.42
N ARG A 66 -6.31 3.72 -4.82
CA ARG A 66 -7.59 3.35 -4.20
C ARG A 66 -7.54 2.00 -3.51
N THR A 67 -6.56 1.18 -3.86
CA THR A 67 -6.39 -0.17 -3.34
C THR A 67 -4.96 -0.44 -2.90
N VAL A 68 -4.78 -1.49 -2.09
CA VAL A 68 -3.45 -2.03 -1.76
C VAL A 68 -2.68 -2.40 -3.04
N ASP A 69 -3.38 -2.91 -4.06
CA ASP A 69 -2.76 -3.30 -5.33
C ASP A 69 -2.21 -2.10 -6.09
N ASP A 70 -2.91 -0.96 -6.07
CA ASP A 70 -2.41 0.28 -6.66
C ASP A 70 -1.10 0.72 -5.99
N LEU A 71 -1.02 0.65 -4.65
CA LEU A 71 0.20 0.98 -3.92
C LEU A 71 1.36 0.06 -4.27
N VAL A 72 1.11 -1.25 -4.37
CA VAL A 72 2.12 -2.23 -4.80
C VAL A 72 2.58 -1.95 -6.23
N HIS A 73 1.67 -1.52 -7.11
CA HIS A 73 2.00 -1.18 -8.50
C HIS A 73 2.91 0.04 -8.62
N LEU A 74 2.78 1.02 -7.71
CA LEU A 74 3.67 2.18 -7.68
C LEU A 74 5.12 1.81 -7.36
N ILE A 75 5.34 0.70 -6.64
CA ILE A 75 6.66 0.23 -6.20
C ILE A 75 7.28 -0.70 -7.26
N ILE A 76 6.49 -1.64 -7.78
CA ILE A 76 6.92 -2.61 -8.79
C ILE A 76 6.01 -2.50 -10.02
N PRO A 77 6.25 -1.49 -10.88
CA PRO A 77 5.48 -1.32 -12.10
C PRO A 77 5.79 -2.47 -13.07
N GLY A 78 4.83 -3.39 -13.25
CA GLY A 78 4.90 -4.45 -14.26
C GLY A 78 4.43 -5.84 -13.82
N GLU A 79 4.37 -6.14 -12.52
CA GLU A 79 4.03 -7.50 -12.05
C GLU A 79 2.51 -7.74 -11.82
N LEU A 80 1.68 -6.69 -11.89
CA LEU A 80 0.21 -6.79 -11.70
C LEU A 80 -0.59 -6.99 -13.01
N ALA A 81 0.07 -7.12 -14.16
CA ALA A 81 -0.57 -7.17 -15.49
C ALA A 81 -1.32 -8.48 -15.83
N ALA A 82 -1.78 -9.28 -14.86
CA ALA A 82 -2.28 -10.63 -15.13
C ALA A 82 -3.63 -11.01 -14.50
N HIS A 83 -4.45 -10.08 -13.99
CA HIS A 83 -5.84 -10.40 -13.62
C HIS A 83 -6.78 -9.28 -14.06
N HIS A 84 -7.38 -9.47 -15.24
CA HIS A 84 -8.51 -8.71 -15.75
C HIS A 84 -9.68 -9.65 -16.00
#